data_AF-A0AAW5JT00-F1
#
_entry.id   AF-A0AAW5JT00-F1
#
_cell.length_a   1.000
_cell.length_b   1.000
_cell.length_c   1.000
_cell.angle_alpha   90.00
_cell.angle_beta   90.00
_cell.angle_gamma   90.00
#
_symmetry.space_group_name_H-M   'P 1'
#
loop_
_entity.id
_entity.type
_entity.pdbx_description
1 polymer ?
#
loop_
_entity_poly.entity_id
_entity_poly.type
_entity_poly.pdbx_seq_one_letter_code
_entity_poly.pdbx_strand_id
1 'polypeptide(L)'
;MKIMPAKKTTGKTPDKEQKAKETPNITARIDRLVDNENTKVRAIASANIGGAYAIHGIRVIDSQKGLFVQMPQNSYQKNGKTEYSDIFHPVTAEARSELYDKVMEAYEQKQSEVEEESESLDEAPEEEAAFEQTM
;
A
#
# COMPACT_ATOMS: atom_id res chain seq x y z
N MET A 1 -57.81 15.08 41.35
CA MET A 1 -56.41 14.68 41.60
C MET A 1 -55.53 15.18 40.47
N LYS A 2 -54.37 15.76 40.81
CA LYS A 2 -53.50 16.56 39.95
C LYS A 2 -52.44 15.67 39.30
N ILE A 3 -52.41 15.61 37.98
CA ILE A 3 -51.32 15.03 37.19
C ILE A 3 -50.09 15.94 37.29
N MET A 4 -48.95 15.38 37.67
CA MET A 4 -47.63 16.04 37.64
C MET A 4 -46.73 15.29 36.64
N PRO A 5 -45.97 16.00 35.77
CA PRO A 5 -45.14 15.40 34.73
C PRO A 5 -43.75 14.98 35.25
N ALA A 6 -43.27 13.83 34.77
CA ALA A 6 -41.92 13.35 35.06
C ALA A 6 -40.83 14.20 34.36
N LYS A 7 -39.80 14.51 35.15
CA LYS A 7 -38.60 15.29 34.81
C LYS A 7 -37.86 14.78 33.58
N LYS A 8 -37.39 15.73 32.77
CA LYS A 8 -36.28 15.59 31.81
C LYS A 8 -35.03 15.08 32.53
N THR A 9 -34.37 14.07 31.99
CA THR A 9 -32.99 13.70 32.32
C THR A 9 -32.13 13.81 31.07
N THR A 10 -31.26 14.81 31.09
CA THR A 10 -30.08 14.97 30.26
C THR A 10 -29.12 13.79 30.45
N GLY A 11 -28.93 12.98 29.41
CA GLY A 11 -27.85 12.00 29.33
C GLY A 11 -26.72 12.57 28.47
N LYS A 12 -25.82 13.31 29.09
CA LYS A 12 -24.51 13.69 28.54
C LYS A 12 -23.70 12.39 28.41
N THR A 13 -23.61 11.84 27.21
CA THR A 13 -22.69 10.73 26.93
C THR A 13 -21.27 11.23 27.18
N PRO A 14 -20.49 10.57 28.05
CA PRO A 14 -19.14 11.02 28.38
C PRO A 14 -18.24 10.85 27.17
N ASP A 15 -17.45 11.88 26.89
CA ASP A 15 -16.22 11.83 26.11
C ASP A 15 -15.50 10.50 26.35
N LYS A 16 -15.52 9.62 25.36
CA LYS A 16 -14.48 8.59 25.25
C LYS A 16 -13.23 9.35 24.81
N GLU A 17 -12.42 9.70 25.79
CA GLU A 17 -11.03 10.07 25.63
C GLU A 17 -10.37 9.02 24.73
N GLN A 18 -10.28 9.35 23.43
CA GLN A 18 -9.57 8.55 22.44
C GLN A 18 -8.10 8.71 22.78
N LYS A 19 -7.61 7.85 23.67
CA LYS A 19 -6.18 7.59 23.79
C LYS A 19 -5.74 7.08 22.42
N ALA A 20 -5.16 7.96 21.60
CA ALA A 20 -4.57 7.63 20.32
C ALA A 20 -3.69 6.41 20.56
N LYS A 21 -4.09 5.26 20.00
CA LYS A 21 -3.30 4.05 20.14
C LYS A 21 -2.09 4.30 19.26
N GLU A 22 -0.95 4.58 19.88
CA GLU A 22 0.32 4.72 19.17
C GLU A 22 0.51 3.48 18.29
N THR A 23 0.44 3.71 17.00
CA THR A 23 0.73 2.72 15.98
C THR A 23 2.24 2.45 15.97
N PRO A 24 2.65 1.19 15.78
CA PRO A 24 4.08 0.89 15.67
C PRO A 24 4.66 1.59 14.44
N ASN A 25 5.95 1.97 14.46
CA ASN A 25 6.61 2.52 13.28
C ASN A 25 6.56 1.50 12.12
N ILE A 26 5.89 1.85 11.02
CA ILE A 26 5.81 1.01 9.83
C ILE A 26 6.71 1.59 8.74
N THR A 27 7.57 0.74 8.16
CA THR A 27 8.29 1.07 6.93
C THR A 27 7.92 0.07 5.85
N ALA A 28 7.81 0.52 4.61
CA ALA A 28 7.50 -0.34 3.47
C ALA A 28 8.55 -0.16 2.38
N ARG A 29 8.76 -1.22 1.61
CA ARG A 29 9.68 -1.23 0.47
C ARG A 29 9.06 -2.05 -0.66
N ILE A 30 9.28 -1.59 -1.89
CA ILE A 30 8.96 -2.37 -3.08
C ILE A 30 10.10 -3.34 -3.37
N ASP A 31 9.77 -4.63 -3.40
CA ASP A 31 10.72 -5.69 -3.76
C ASP A 31 10.86 -5.78 -5.28
N ARG A 32 9.74 -5.61 -6.00
CA ARG A 32 9.70 -5.71 -7.46
C ARG A 32 8.49 -4.97 -8.03
N LEU A 33 8.71 -4.22 -9.11
CA LEU A 33 7.66 -3.73 -10.00
C LEU A 33 7.26 -4.80 -11.03
N VAL A 34 5.99 -4.83 -11.38
CA VAL A 34 5.40 -5.82 -12.29
C VAL A 34 4.79 -5.09 -13.49
N ASP A 35 5.54 -5.11 -14.58
CA ASP A 35 5.14 -4.52 -15.86
C ASP A 35 4.57 -5.60 -16.78
N ASN A 36 3.45 -6.19 -16.35
CA ASN A 36 2.75 -7.18 -17.17
C ASN A 36 1.28 -6.80 -17.32
N GLU A 37 0.90 -6.44 -18.55
CA GLU A 37 -0.47 -6.00 -18.89
C GLU A 37 -1.52 -7.09 -18.66
N ASN A 38 -1.12 -8.36 -18.62
CA ASN A 38 -2.04 -9.48 -18.34
C ASN A 38 -2.39 -9.59 -16.86
N THR A 39 -1.65 -8.91 -15.97
CA THR A 39 -1.86 -8.97 -14.54
C THR A 39 -2.25 -7.61 -13.99
N LYS A 40 -3.20 -7.62 -13.06
CA LYS A 40 -3.58 -6.41 -12.32
C LYS A 40 -2.55 -6.02 -11.26
N VAL A 41 -1.59 -6.90 -10.97
CA VAL A 41 -0.55 -6.65 -9.97
C VAL A 41 0.49 -5.73 -10.60
N ARG A 42 0.76 -4.60 -9.94
CA ARG A 42 1.75 -3.61 -10.37
C ARG A 42 3.04 -3.67 -9.57
N ALA A 43 2.97 -4.14 -8.32
CA ALA A 43 4.16 -4.35 -7.52
C ALA A 43 3.96 -5.40 -6.43
N ILE A 44 5.09 -5.94 -5.98
CA ILE A 44 5.20 -6.75 -4.78
C ILE A 44 6.04 -5.96 -3.78
N ALA A 45 5.51 -5.84 -2.57
CA ALA A 45 6.07 -5.06 -1.49
C ALA A 45 6.25 -5.91 -0.23
N SER A 46 7.16 -5.43 0.61
CA SER A 46 7.39 -5.92 1.95
C SER A 46 7.28 -4.77 2.95
N ALA A 47 6.72 -5.04 4.12
CA ALA A 47 6.61 -4.07 5.21
C ALA A 47 7.35 -4.57 6.45
N ASN A 48 7.98 -3.65 7.16
CA ASN A 48 8.59 -3.88 8.47
C ASN A 48 7.79 -3.12 9.53
N ILE A 49 7.40 -3.82 10.60
CA ILE A 49 6.61 -3.28 11.71
C ILE A 49 7.51 -3.22 12.94
N GLY A 50 7.73 -1.99 13.42
CA GLY A 50 8.47 -1.70 14.65
C GLY A 50 9.93 -2.15 14.64
N GLY A 51 10.51 -2.42 13.46
CA GLY A 51 11.87 -2.97 13.35
C GLY A 51 12.00 -4.42 13.83
N ALA A 52 10.90 -5.07 14.21
CA ALA A 52 10.91 -6.39 14.83
C ALA A 52 10.27 -7.47 13.95
N TYR A 53 9.40 -7.09 13.01
CA TYR A 53 8.64 -8.03 12.18
C TYR A 53 8.66 -7.61 10.73
N ALA A 54 9.00 -8.54 9.83
CA ALA A 54 8.88 -8.35 8.39
C ALA A 54 7.69 -9.14 7.84
N ILE A 55 6.94 -8.50 6.95
CA ILE A 55 5.79 -9.07 6.25
C ILE A 55 6.10 -8.97 4.76
N HIS A 56 6.11 -10.12 4.10
CA HIS A 56 6.37 -10.22 2.67
C HIS A 56 5.08 -10.54 1.92
N GLY A 57 5.08 -10.24 0.61
CA GLY A 57 3.97 -10.61 -0.28
C GLY A 57 2.77 -9.68 -0.21
N ILE A 58 2.97 -8.44 0.25
CA ILE A 58 2.00 -7.37 0.05
C ILE A 58 1.98 -7.03 -1.44
N ARG A 59 0.81 -6.90 -2.05
CA ARG A 59 0.69 -6.64 -3.48
C ARG A 59 0.01 -5.30 -3.73
N VAL A 60 0.57 -4.50 -4.63
CA VAL A 60 -0.10 -3.31 -5.17
C VAL A 60 -0.82 -3.74 -6.44
N ILE A 61 -2.13 -3.50 -6.48
CA ILE A 61 -3.00 -3.96 -7.57
C ILE A 61 -3.74 -2.76 -8.14
N ASP A 62 -3.78 -2.70 -9.46
CA ASP A 62 -4.54 -1.72 -10.22
C ASP A 62 -5.96 -2.24 -10.49
N SER A 63 -6.96 -1.49 -10.05
CA SER A 63 -8.37 -1.75 -10.32
C SER A 63 -9.01 -0.61 -11.06
N GLN A 64 -10.23 -0.82 -11.56
CA GLN A 64 -11.03 0.24 -12.17
C GLN A 64 -11.29 1.44 -11.22
N LYS A 65 -11.11 1.27 -9.90
CA LYS A 65 -11.27 2.32 -8.89
C LYS A 65 -9.94 2.95 -8.47
N GLY A 66 -8.84 2.59 -9.14
CA GLY A 66 -7.48 3.01 -8.81
C GLY A 66 -6.66 1.90 -8.16
N LEU A 67 -5.43 2.26 -7.80
CA LEU A 67 -4.47 1.37 -7.15
C LEU A 67 -4.87 1.10 -5.70
N PHE A 68 -4.69 -0.14 -5.26
CA PHE A 68 -4.96 -0.55 -3.90
C PHE A 68 -3.99 -1.62 -3.44
N VAL A 69 -3.78 -1.68 -2.13
CA VAL A 69 -2.92 -2.66 -1.48
C VAL A 69 -3.73 -3.90 -1.10
N GLN A 70 -3.27 -5.06 -1.53
CA GLN A 70 -3.77 -6.37 -1.14
C GLN A 70 -2.79 -7.05 -0.17
N MET A 71 -3.33 -7.54 0.95
CA MET A 71 -2.56 -8.26 1.95
C MET A 71 -2.08 -9.64 1.43
N PRO A 72 -1.01 -10.20 2.03
CA PRO A 72 -0.58 -11.56 1.74
C PRO A 72 -1.69 -12.54 2.15
N GLN A 73 -2.03 -13.45 1.25
CA GLN A 73 -3.11 -14.43 1.45
C GLN A 73 -2.63 -15.84 1.16
N ASN A 74 -3.18 -16.80 1.88
CA ASN A 74 -3.01 -18.22 1.58
C ASN A 74 -4.30 -18.78 1.00
N SER A 75 -4.17 -19.70 0.05
CA SER A 75 -5.32 -20.45 -0.46
C SER A 75 -5.44 -21.79 0.25
N TYR A 76 -6.66 -22.21 0.51
CA TYR A 76 -6.94 -23.52 1.08
C TYR A 76 -8.19 -24.11 0.43
N GLN A 77 -8.25 -25.44 0.34
CA GLN A 77 -9.40 -26.12 -0.21
C GLN A 77 -10.41 -26.41 0.89
N LYS A 78 -11.65 -25.96 0.71
CA LYS A 78 -12.77 -26.27 1.58
C LYS A 78 -13.96 -26.70 0.71
N ASN A 79 -14.47 -27.89 0.96
CA ASN A 79 -15.62 -28.45 0.23
C ASN A 79 -15.45 -28.47 -1.30
N GLY A 80 -14.24 -28.76 -1.80
CA GLY A 80 -13.93 -28.77 -3.23
C GLY A 80 -13.83 -27.38 -3.88
N LYS A 81 -13.87 -26.30 -3.10
CA LYS A 81 -13.67 -24.92 -3.55
C LYS A 81 -12.40 -24.34 -2.96
N THR A 82 -11.67 -23.55 -3.75
CA THR A 82 -10.54 -22.75 -3.28
C THR A 82 -11.07 -21.52 -2.56
N GLU A 83 -10.81 -21.43 -1.27
CA GLU A 83 -11.07 -20.24 -0.46
C GLU A 83 -9.73 -19.56 -0.15
N TYR A 84 -9.77 -18.24 0.05
CA TYR A 84 -8.60 -17.41 0.35
C TYR A 84 -8.74 -16.82 1.74
N SER A 85 -7.67 -16.88 2.53
CA SER A 85 -7.58 -16.19 3.82
C SER A 85 -6.33 -15.32 3.84
N ASP A 86 -6.49 -14.10 4.34
CA ASP A 86 -5.35 -13.25 4.61
C ASP A 86 -4.48 -13.90 5.70
N ILE A 87 -3.18 -13.92 5.45
CA ILE A 87 -2.14 -14.39 6.39
C ILE A 87 -1.86 -13.29 7.42
N PHE A 88 -1.91 -12.04 6.97
CA PHE A 88 -1.71 -10.87 7.79
C PHE A 88 -2.82 -9.86 7.50
N HIS A 89 -3.39 -9.27 8.55
CA HIS A 89 -4.29 -8.15 8.41
C HIS A 89 -4.11 -7.17 9.58
N PRO A 90 -4.16 -5.85 9.32
CA PRO A 90 -4.25 -4.86 10.39
C PRO A 90 -5.58 -5.04 11.14
N VAL A 91 -5.53 -4.90 12.47
CA VAL A 91 -6.73 -5.05 13.33
C VAL A 91 -7.48 -3.73 13.46
N THR A 92 -6.77 -2.60 13.43
CA THR A 92 -7.34 -1.25 13.57
C THR A 92 -7.34 -0.50 12.23
N ALA A 93 -8.26 0.45 12.09
CA ALA A 93 -8.33 1.31 10.90
C ALA A 93 -7.10 2.21 10.76
N GLU A 94 -6.55 2.71 11.87
CA GLU A 94 -5.36 3.55 11.90
C GLU A 94 -4.14 2.80 11.34
N ALA A 95 -3.86 1.59 11.86
CA ALA A 95 -2.76 0.75 11.37
C ALA A 95 -2.96 0.33 9.91
N ARG A 96 -4.21 0.19 9.47
CA ARG A 96 -4.53 -0.07 8.07
C ARG A 96 -4.14 1.12 7.20
N SER A 97 -4.55 2.34 7.56
CA SER A 97 -4.22 3.53 6.78
C SER A 97 -2.72 3.68 6.69
N GLU A 98 -2.01 3.68 7.82
CA GLU A 98 -0.55 3.89 7.81
C GLU A 98 0.19 2.85 6.97
N LEU A 99 -0.17 1.57 7.05
CA LEU A 99 0.48 0.55 6.24
C LEU A 99 0.18 0.74 4.75
N TYR A 100 -1.05 1.11 4.41
CA TYR A 100 -1.43 1.37 3.02
C TYR A 100 -0.68 2.58 2.48
N ASP A 101 -0.68 3.68 3.23
CA ASP A 101 -0.03 4.93 2.88
C ASP A 101 1.47 4.70 2.67
N LYS A 102 2.14 3.96 3.57
CA LYS A 102 3.57 3.64 3.43
C LYS A 102 3.89 2.75 2.23
N VAL A 103 3.05 1.77 1.93
CA VAL A 103 3.26 0.91 0.76
C VAL A 103 3.04 1.69 -0.54
N MET A 104 2.02 2.56 -0.59
CA MET A 104 1.75 3.40 -1.76
C MET A 104 2.84 4.45 -1.96
N GLU A 105 3.31 5.09 -0.89
CA GLU A 105 4.44 6.02 -0.92
C GLU A 105 5.69 5.34 -1.49
N ALA A 106 6.04 4.14 -1.01
CA ALA A 106 7.17 3.38 -1.52
C ALA A 106 6.98 2.97 -3.00
N TYR A 107 5.75 2.72 -3.42
CA TYR A 107 5.42 2.39 -4.80
C TYR A 107 5.63 3.58 -5.73
N GLU A 108 5.08 4.74 -5.39
CA GLU A 108 5.23 5.97 -6.17
C GLU A 108 6.71 6.37 -6.28
N GLN A 109 7.47 6.33 -5.18
CA GLN A 109 8.90 6.59 -5.18
C GLN A 109 9.69 5.64 -6.10
N LYS A 110 9.33 4.35 -6.10
CA LYS A 110 10.02 3.37 -6.95
C LYS A 110 9.63 3.54 -8.42
N GLN A 111 8.40 3.94 -8.71
CA GLN A 111 7.98 4.25 -10.09
C GLN A 111 8.72 5.47 -10.63
N SER A 112 8.80 6.57 -9.87
CA SER A 112 9.47 7.78 -10.32
C SER A 112 10.96 7.56 -10.58
N GLU A 113 11.64 6.78 -9.71
CA GLU A 113 13.06 6.45 -9.89
C GLU A 113 13.31 5.68 -11.20
N VAL A 114 12.39 4.80 -11.61
CA VAL A 114 12.52 4.04 -12.86
C VAL A 114 12.25 4.94 -14.08
N GLU A 115 11.33 5.89 -13.96
CA GLU A 115 11.01 6.84 -15.03
C GLU A 115 12.17 7.81 -15.28
N GLU A 116 12.76 8.37 -14.22
CA GLU A 116 13.95 9.23 -14.30
C GLU A 116 15.19 8.51 -14.86
N GLU A 117 15.40 7.24 -14.48
CA GLU A 117 16.51 6.44 -15.03
C GLU A 117 16.32 6.15 -16.53
N SER A 118 15.07 5.96 -16.98
CA SER A 118 14.76 5.75 -18.40
C SER A 118 14.95 6.97 -19.28
N GLU A 119 14.67 8.19 -18.77
CA GLU A 119 14.88 9.44 -19.52
C GLU A 119 16.36 9.81 -19.65
N SER A 120 17.23 9.39 -18.73
CA SER A 120 18.66 9.70 -18.75
C SER A 120 19.49 8.93 -19.78
N LEU A 121 18.91 7.90 -20.43
CA LEU A 121 19.61 7.02 -21.38
C LEU A 121 19.39 7.39 -22.86
N ASP A 122 18.47 8.31 -23.17
CA ASP A 122 18.15 8.75 -24.53
C ASP A 122 18.95 10.01 -24.99
N GLU A 123 19.77 10.61 -24.11
CA GLU A 123 20.60 11.79 -24.44
C GLU A 123 22.09 11.43 -24.58
N ALA A 124 22.40 10.50 -25.49
CA ALA A 124 23.77 10.32 -25.99
C ALA A 124 23.91 11.13 -27.31
N PRO A 125 24.86 12.08 -27.41
CA PRO A 125 25.05 12.82 -28.65
C PRO A 125 25.57 11.89 -29.74
N GLU A 126 24.84 11.83 -30.86
CA GLU A 126 25.33 11.29 -32.13
C GLU A 126 26.54 12.12 -32.57
N GLU A 127 27.75 11.68 -32.23
CA GLU A 127 28.96 12.29 -32.76
C GLU A 127 29.13 11.82 -34.22
N GLU A 128 28.80 12.71 -35.15
CA GLU A 128 29.06 12.57 -36.59
C GLU A 128 30.54 12.25 -36.83
N ALA A 129 30.84 10.99 -37.15
CA ALA A 129 32.14 10.61 -37.69
C ALA A 129 32.23 11.00 -39.18
N ALA A 130 32.29 12.30 -39.44
CA ALA A 130 32.94 12.82 -40.63
C ALA A 130 34.45 12.67 -40.45
N PHE A 131 35.05 11.63 -41.05
CA PHE A 131 36.50 11.61 -41.24
C PHE A 131 36.83 11.48 -42.72
N GLU A 132 37.70 12.39 -43.13
CA GLU A 132 37.96 12.81 -44.50
C GLU A 132 38.63 11.76 -45.38
N GLN A 133 38.26 11.87 -46.66
CA GLN A 133 39.11 11.85 -47.85
C GLN A 133 40.64 11.92 -47.60
N THR A 134 41.41 11.09 -48.33
CA THR A 134 42.81 11.26 -48.83
C THR A 134 43.81 10.17 -48.38
N MET A 135 43.98 9.13 -49.20
CA MET A 135 45.24 8.70 -49.88
C MET A 135 45.03 7.37 -50.62
#